data_AF-A0AAW2PGI1-F1
#
_entry.id   AF-A0AAW2PGI1-F1
#
_cell.length_a   1.000
_cell.length_b   1.000
_cell.length_c   1.000
_cell.angle_alpha   90.00
_cell.angle_beta   90.00
_cell.angle_gamma   90.00
#
_symmetry.space_group_name_H-M   'P 1'
#
loop_
_entity.id
_entity.type
_entity.pdbx_description
1 polymer ?
#
loop_
_entity_poly.entity_id
_entity_poly.type
_entity_poly.pdbx_seq_one_letter_code
_entity_poly.pdbx_strand_id
1 'polypeptide(L)'
;MAQTTATAICVFSMNLLLISMLPCVASMSSGFRLKLIHRDSPHSPLYQPNLSDFQRFKRNVEISEARASYFQRWSEIYSEGNSMKPQNISLRLPLKFNEPIYTVELGLGTPFVKRTLIFDTGSGITWTQCKPCFQCFKQKEPLF
;
A
#
# COMPACT_ATOMS: atom_id res chain seq x y z
N MET A 1 21.68 48.59 -42.40
CA MET A 1 20.81 47.38 -42.35
C MET A 1 21.53 46.12 -41.87
N ALA A 2 22.76 45.82 -42.30
CA ALA A 2 23.47 44.60 -41.87
C ALA A 2 23.91 44.58 -40.39
N GLN A 3 24.19 45.75 -39.80
CA GLN A 3 24.67 45.85 -38.42
C GLN A 3 23.55 45.65 -37.39
N THR A 4 22.35 46.13 -37.71
CA THR A 4 21.13 45.96 -36.92
C THR A 4 20.63 44.51 -36.89
N THR A 5 20.84 43.75 -37.98
CA THR A 5 20.49 42.32 -38.02
C THR A 5 21.47 41.48 -37.21
N ALA A 6 22.77 41.77 -37.27
CA ALA A 6 23.79 41.08 -36.48
C ALA A 6 23.60 41.25 -34.96
N THR A 7 23.25 42.47 -34.51
CA THR A 7 22.95 42.73 -33.10
C THR A 7 21.69 41.99 -32.63
N ALA A 8 20.65 41.94 -33.46
CA ALA A 8 19.42 41.21 -33.12
C ALA A 8 19.67 39.70 -32.96
N ILE A 9 20.47 39.12 -33.85
CA ILE A 9 20.85 37.70 -33.77
C ILE A 9 21.66 37.41 -32.51
N CYS A 10 22.63 38.26 -32.14
CA CYS A 10 23.41 38.10 -30.91
C CYS A 10 22.55 38.19 -29.64
N VAL A 11 21.60 39.13 -29.61
CA VAL A 11 20.69 39.25 -28.46
C VAL A 11 19.79 38.02 -28.36
N PHE A 12 19.27 37.52 -29.49
CA PHE A 12 18.42 36.34 -29.52
C PHE A 12 19.18 35.08 -29.08
N SER A 13 20.42 34.88 -29.56
CA SER A 13 21.24 33.73 -29.18
C SER A 13 21.67 33.78 -27.71
N MET A 14 21.99 34.97 -27.18
CA MET A 14 22.30 35.16 -25.76
C MET A 14 21.08 34.85 -24.86
N ASN A 15 19.88 35.26 -25.26
CA ASN A 15 18.65 34.93 -24.52
C ASN A 15 18.33 33.44 -24.58
N LEU A 16 18.55 32.79 -25.73
CA LEU A 16 18.36 31.33 -25.88
C LEU A 16 19.34 30.55 -25.00
N LEU A 17 20.60 30.98 -24.94
CA LEU A 17 21.63 30.43 -24.06
C LEU A 17 21.24 30.62 -22.58
N LEU A 18 20.79 31.82 -22.19
CA LEU A 18 20.30 32.09 -20.83
C LEU A 18 19.14 31.15 -20.44
N ILE A 19 18.17 30.93 -21.33
CA ILE A 19 17.03 30.02 -21.09
C ILE A 19 17.49 28.56 -20.98
N SER A 20 18.46 28.12 -21.79
CA SER A 20 19.00 26.75 -21.72
C SER A 20 19.79 26.47 -20.43
N MET A 21 20.30 27.53 -19.79
CA MET A 21 21.07 27.45 -18.55
C MET A 21 20.19 27.68 -17.31
N LEU A 22 18.88 27.89 -17.46
CA LEU A 22 17.96 27.83 -16.32
C LEU A 22 17.99 26.39 -15.78
N PRO A 23 18.48 26.15 -14.55
CA PRO A 23 18.32 24.85 -13.94
C PRO A 23 16.82 24.56 -13.86
N CYS A 24 16.39 23.44 -14.44
CA CYS A 24 15.08 22.90 -14.17
C CYS A 24 15.06 22.60 -12.66
N VAL A 25 14.47 23.51 -11.89
CA VAL A 25 14.20 23.25 -10.48
C VAL A 25 13.07 22.24 -10.48
N ALA A 26 13.43 20.97 -10.65
CA ALA A 26 12.54 19.88 -10.34
C ALA A 26 12.18 20.04 -8.87
N SER A 27 10.99 20.56 -8.60
CA SER A 27 10.42 20.57 -7.27
C SER A 27 10.41 19.12 -6.79
N MET A 28 11.35 18.77 -5.92
CA MET A 28 11.25 17.53 -5.16
C MET A 28 10.06 17.71 -4.24
N SER A 29 8.86 17.48 -4.75
CA SER A 29 7.69 17.42 -3.91
C SER A 29 7.98 16.36 -2.85
N SER A 30 8.02 16.79 -1.60
CA SER A 30 8.14 15.90 -0.46
C SER A 30 6.80 15.17 -0.30
N GLY A 31 6.54 14.26 -1.23
CA GLY A 31 5.36 13.41 -1.21
C GLY A 31 5.42 12.46 -0.03
N PHE A 32 4.24 12.07 0.46
CA PHE A 32 4.12 11.04 1.48
C PHE A 32 4.59 9.70 0.92
N ARG A 33 5.55 9.07 1.59
CA ARG A 33 6.14 7.79 1.19
C ARG A 33 6.04 6.80 2.34
N LEU A 34 5.51 5.63 2.08
CA LEU A 34 5.47 4.52 3.01
C LEU A 34 6.25 3.34 2.48
N LYS A 35 7.06 2.73 3.35
CA LYS A 35 7.73 1.47 3.05
C LYS A 35 6.73 0.34 3.28
N LEU A 36 6.30 -0.31 2.21
CA LEU A 36 5.53 -1.54 2.28
C LEU A 36 6.42 -2.70 2.70
N ILE A 37 6.04 -3.41 3.76
CA ILE A 37 6.76 -4.55 4.31
C ILE A 37 5.91 -5.80 4.07
N HIS A 38 6.39 -6.68 3.18
CA HIS A 38 5.75 -7.97 2.91
C HIS A 38 5.85 -8.89 4.12
N ARG A 39 4.83 -9.73 4.38
CA ARG A 39 4.75 -10.60 5.57
C ARG A 39 5.97 -11.50 5.76
N ASP A 40 6.54 -11.99 4.66
CA ASP A 40 7.69 -12.90 4.62
C ASP A 40 9.05 -12.16 4.63
N SER A 41 9.06 -10.83 4.71
CA SER A 41 10.30 -10.08 4.89
C SER A 41 10.87 -10.30 6.28
N PRO A 42 12.20 -10.43 6.46
CA PRO A 42 12.82 -10.45 7.78
C PRO A 42 12.53 -9.21 8.64
N HIS A 43 12.13 -8.10 8.03
CA HIS A 43 11.73 -6.86 8.72
C HIS A 43 10.25 -6.83 9.13
N SER A 44 9.48 -7.86 8.78
CA SER A 44 8.06 -7.96 9.13
C SER A 44 7.89 -8.49 10.55
N PRO A 45 6.98 -7.92 11.37
CA PRO A 45 6.61 -8.52 12.65
C PRO A 45 5.86 -9.86 12.50
N LEU A 46 5.49 -10.23 11.26
CA LEU A 46 4.83 -11.49 10.91
C LEU A 46 5.80 -12.53 10.34
N TYR A 47 7.10 -12.19 10.29
CA TYR A 47 8.12 -13.07 9.75
C TYR A 47 8.21 -14.37 10.54
N GLN A 48 8.14 -15.49 9.83
CA GLN A 48 8.32 -16.83 10.39
C GLN A 48 9.68 -17.37 9.92
N PRO A 49 10.73 -17.36 10.76
CA PRO A 49 12.08 -17.75 10.35
C PRO A 49 12.21 -19.24 10.04
N ASN A 50 11.30 -20.07 10.57
CA ASN A 50 11.29 -21.51 10.42
C ASN A 50 10.77 -22.02 9.06
N LEU A 51 10.40 -21.12 8.13
CA LEU A 51 9.89 -21.49 6.82
C LEU A 51 10.97 -21.41 5.75
N SER A 52 11.04 -22.46 4.93
CA SER A 52 11.82 -22.45 3.69
C SER A 52 11.18 -21.57 2.61
N ASP A 53 11.96 -21.16 1.63
CA ASP A 53 11.47 -20.35 0.50
C ASP A 53 10.36 -21.07 -0.28
N PHE A 54 10.47 -22.39 -0.45
CA PHE A 54 9.42 -23.19 -1.07
C PHE A 54 8.12 -23.17 -0.25
N GLN A 55 8.21 -23.26 1.08
CA GLN A 55 7.02 -23.19 1.95
C GLN A 55 6.37 -21.80 1.90
N ARG A 56 7.17 -20.72 1.82
CA ARG A 56 6.66 -19.35 1.65
C ARG A 56 5.97 -19.18 0.29
N PHE A 57 6.61 -19.64 -0.77
CA PHE A 57 6.04 -19.61 -2.12
C PHE A 57 4.72 -20.38 -2.18
N LYS A 58 4.71 -21.62 -1.70
CA LYS A 58 3.51 -22.47 -1.65
C LYS A 58 2.38 -21.78 -0.88
N ARG A 59 2.67 -21.20 0.28
CA ARG A 59 1.69 -20.44 1.08
C ARG A 59 1.14 -19.23 0.31
N ASN A 60 1.97 -18.51 -0.43
CA ASN A 60 1.52 -17.35 -1.22
C ASN A 60 0.66 -17.77 -2.42
N VAL A 61 0.91 -18.94 -3.01
CA VAL A 61 0.02 -19.56 -4.01
C VAL A 61 -1.34 -19.90 -3.38
N GLU A 62 -1.35 -20.60 -2.25
CA GLU A 62 -2.58 -20.97 -1.53
C GLU A 62 -3.41 -19.72 -1.16
N ILE A 63 -2.77 -18.64 -0.70
CA ILE A 63 -3.42 -17.35 -0.44
C ILE A 63 -4.03 -16.75 -1.70
N SER A 64 -3.32 -16.81 -2.82
CA SER A 64 -3.80 -16.26 -4.09
C SER A 64 -5.01 -17.04 -4.63
N GLU A 65 -4.96 -18.37 -4.58
CA GLU A 65 -6.07 -19.25 -4.99
C GLU A 65 -7.32 -19.02 -4.12
N ALA A 66 -7.15 -18.89 -2.81
CA ALA A 66 -8.26 -18.61 -1.90
C ALA A 66 -8.89 -17.24 -2.16
N ARG A 67 -8.08 -16.21 -2.45
CA ARG A 67 -8.57 -14.87 -2.82
C ARG A 67 -9.32 -14.89 -4.15
N ALA A 68 -8.78 -15.57 -5.16
CA ALA A 68 -9.44 -15.70 -6.46
C ALA A 68 -10.80 -16.39 -6.33
N SER A 69 -10.85 -17.50 -5.59
CA SER A 69 -12.08 -18.25 -5.31
C SER A 69 -13.11 -17.39 -4.57
N TYR A 70 -12.67 -16.59 -3.58
CA TYR A 70 -13.53 -15.64 -2.88
C TYR A 70 -14.15 -14.63 -3.84
N PHE A 71 -13.35 -13.94 -4.66
CA PHE A 71 -13.86 -12.94 -5.58
C PHE A 71 -14.78 -13.51 -6.66
N GLN A 72 -14.44 -14.68 -7.21
CA GLN A 72 -15.30 -15.37 -8.17
C GLN A 72 -16.68 -15.66 -7.56
N ARG A 73 -16.72 -16.18 -6.33
CA ARG A 73 -17.98 -16.47 -5.66
C ARG A 73 -18.77 -15.21 -5.30
N TRP A 74 -18.11 -14.15 -4.86
CA TRP A 74 -18.79 -12.87 -4.61
C TRP A 74 -19.36 -12.26 -5.88
N SER A 75 -18.66 -12.41 -7.01
CA SER A 75 -19.19 -12.03 -8.33
C SER A 75 -20.48 -12.79 -8.64
N GLU A 76 -20.52 -14.11 -8.41
CA GLU A 76 -21.72 -14.94 -8.61
C GLU A 76 -22.89 -14.50 -7.69
N ILE A 77 -22.63 -14.24 -6.41
CA ILE A 77 -23.67 -13.82 -5.44
C ILE A 77 -24.32 -12.50 -5.86
N TYR A 78 -23.56 -11.55 -6.39
CA TYR A 78 -24.07 -10.23 -6.79
C TYR A 78 -24.61 -10.16 -8.22
N SER A 79 -24.37 -11.18 -9.06
CA SER A 79 -24.86 -11.21 -10.45
C SER A 79 -26.23 -11.85 -10.61
N GLU A 80 -26.70 -12.65 -9.65
CA GLU A 80 -28.09 -13.15 -9.64
C GLU A 80 -28.98 -12.31 -8.72
N GLY A 81 -29.77 -11.42 -9.32
CA GLY A 81 -30.85 -10.68 -8.64
C GLY A 81 -32.02 -11.54 -8.16
N ASN A 82 -31.84 -12.85 -7.91
CA ASN A 82 -32.93 -13.71 -7.45
C ASN A 82 -32.46 -14.94 -6.66
N SER A 83 -32.73 -14.92 -5.35
CA SER A 83 -33.03 -16.09 -4.50
C SER A 83 -32.20 -17.37 -4.67
N MET A 84 -30.94 -17.39 -4.21
CA MET A 84 -30.21 -18.64 -3.98
C MET A 84 -30.07 -18.92 -2.47
N LYS A 85 -30.83 -19.91 -1.98
CA LYS A 85 -30.73 -20.39 -0.59
C LYS A 85 -29.30 -20.85 -0.30
N PRO A 86 -28.71 -20.53 0.87
CA PRO A 86 -27.39 -21.01 1.25
C PRO A 86 -27.50 -22.50 1.62
N GLN A 87 -27.41 -23.39 0.63
CA GLN A 87 -27.28 -24.81 0.92
C GLN A 87 -25.87 -25.08 1.43
N ASN A 88 -25.78 -25.41 2.72
CA ASN A 88 -24.65 -26.05 3.39
C ASN A 88 -23.27 -25.58 2.90
N ILE A 89 -22.99 -24.30 3.13
CA ILE A 89 -21.66 -23.72 2.88
C ILE A 89 -20.71 -24.34 3.91
N SER A 90 -20.12 -25.49 3.58
CA SER A 90 -18.91 -25.94 4.25
C SER A 90 -17.80 -25.00 3.83
N LEU A 91 -17.70 -23.90 4.58
CA LEU A 91 -16.66 -22.90 4.48
C LEU A 91 -15.33 -23.59 4.76
N ARG A 92 -14.73 -24.24 3.76
CA ARG A 92 -13.32 -24.63 3.83
C ARG A 92 -12.48 -23.37 3.62
N LEU A 93 -12.54 -22.47 4.60
CA LEU A 93 -11.54 -21.43 4.77
C LEU A 93 -10.54 -21.88 5.85
N PRO A 94 -9.45 -22.59 5.49
CA PRO A 94 -8.28 -22.62 6.33
C PRO A 94 -7.19 -21.79 5.66
N LEU A 95 -7.45 -20.49 5.49
CA LEU A 95 -6.41 -19.49 5.62
C LEU A 95 -6.99 -18.49 6.60
N LYS A 96 -6.28 -18.21 7.69
CA LYS A 96 -6.63 -17.07 8.54
C LYS A 96 -6.68 -15.83 7.64
N PHE A 97 -7.88 -15.44 7.21
CA PHE A 97 -8.16 -14.18 6.53
C PHE A 97 -7.67 -12.97 7.34
N ASN A 98 -7.32 -13.20 8.62
CA ASN A 98 -6.85 -12.22 9.57
C ASN A 98 -5.34 -11.95 9.52
N GLU A 99 -4.53 -12.64 8.72
CA GLU A 99 -3.09 -12.34 8.66
C GLU A 99 -2.76 -11.47 7.45
N PRO A 100 -2.35 -10.21 7.68
CA PRO A 100 -2.14 -9.24 6.60
C PRO A 100 -0.91 -9.61 5.76
N ILE A 101 -0.97 -9.30 4.46
CA ILE A 101 0.13 -9.56 3.51
C ILE A 101 1.16 -8.44 3.53
N TYR A 102 0.69 -7.20 3.64
CA TYR A 102 1.54 -6.01 3.70
C TYR A 102 1.24 -5.22 4.97
N THR A 103 2.32 -4.75 5.58
CA THR A 103 2.29 -3.83 6.72
C THR A 103 3.11 -2.59 6.43
N VAL A 104 2.84 -1.52 7.16
CA VAL A 104 3.60 -0.27 7.13
C VAL A 104 3.92 0.16 8.55
N GLU A 105 5.06 0.83 8.72
CA GLU A 105 5.39 1.50 9.98
C GLU A 105 5.04 2.99 9.89
N LEU A 106 4.25 3.47 10.84
CA LEU A 106 3.76 4.84 10.91
C LEU A 106 4.00 5.41 12.31
N GLY A 107 4.46 6.67 12.38
CA GLY A 107 4.55 7.41 13.64
C GLY A 107 3.22 8.08 13.94
N LEU A 108 2.65 7.81 15.12
CA LEU A 108 1.38 8.40 15.58
C LEU A 108 1.60 9.28 16.82
N GLY A 109 0.93 10.44 16.85
CA GLY A 109 0.96 11.36 18.00
C GLY A 109 2.11 12.36 18.01
N THR A 110 2.18 13.16 19.08
CA THR A 110 3.28 14.10 19.36
C THR A 110 3.64 14.00 20.85
N PRO A 111 4.84 13.53 21.22
CA PRO A 111 5.87 12.97 20.34
C PRO A 111 5.38 11.73 19.59
N PHE A 112 5.93 11.46 18.42
CA PHE A 112 5.48 10.34 17.60
C PHE A 112 5.88 9.00 18.23
N VAL A 113 4.96 8.04 18.20
CA VAL A 113 5.20 6.65 18.60
C VAL A 113 5.01 5.77 17.37
N LYS A 114 6.03 4.98 17.03
CA LYS A 114 5.95 4.06 15.88
C LYS A 114 4.93 2.94 16.16
N ARG A 115 4.09 2.66 15.16
CA ARG A 115 3.11 1.59 15.14
C ARG A 115 3.16 0.87 13.80
N THR A 116 3.04 -0.45 13.85
CA THR A 116 2.82 -1.27 12.65
C THR A 116 1.33 -1.30 12.34
N LEU A 117 0.95 -0.87 11.14
CA LEU A 117 -0.43 -0.93 10.65
C LEU A 117 -0.54 -1.89 9.46
N ILE A 118 -1.75 -2.44 9.27
CA ILE A 118 -2.10 -3.18 8.07
C ILE A 118 -2.28 -2.18 6.92
N PHE A 119 -1.70 -2.49 5.76
CA PHE A 119 -1.91 -1.67 4.57
C PHE A 119 -3.15 -2.17 3.82
N ASP A 120 -4.30 -1.54 4.09
CA ASP A 120 -5.59 -1.86 3.49
C ASP A 120 -6.00 -0.80 2.46
N THR A 121 -6.01 -1.17 1.17
CA THR A 121 -6.50 -0.31 0.08
C THR A 121 -7.99 -0.50 -0.19
N GLY A 122 -8.65 -1.42 0.51
CA GLY A 122 -10.05 -1.79 0.30
C GLY A 122 -11.03 -1.00 1.17
N SER A 123 -10.55 -0.13 2.06
CA SER A 123 -11.39 0.71 2.92
C SER A 123 -10.99 2.19 2.85
N GLY A 124 -11.96 3.06 3.16
CA GLY A 124 -11.77 4.51 3.21
C GLY A 124 -11.33 5.04 4.59
N ILE A 125 -10.98 4.15 5.52
CA ILE A 125 -10.69 4.52 6.91
C ILE A 125 -9.30 4.04 7.33
N THR A 126 -8.54 4.91 8.00
CA THR A 126 -7.31 4.54 8.70
C THR A 126 -7.57 4.62 10.20
N TRP A 127 -7.40 3.51 10.92
CA TRP A 127 -7.74 3.44 12.34
C TRP A 127 -6.74 2.57 13.13
N THR A 128 -6.62 2.86 14.42
CA THR A 128 -5.96 2.01 15.42
C THR A 128 -6.81 2.01 16.69
N GLN A 129 -6.67 0.99 17.54
CA GLN A 129 -7.43 0.93 18.78
C GLN A 129 -6.78 1.80 19.85
N CYS A 130 -7.56 2.68 20.46
CA CYS A 130 -7.13 3.62 21.50
C CYS A 130 -7.78 3.35 22.86
N LYS A 131 -7.24 3.98 23.91
CA LYS A 131 -7.86 4.01 25.25
C LYS A 131 -8.83 5.20 25.42
N PRO A 132 -9.90 5.04 26.22
CA PRO A 132 -10.42 3.76 26.73
C PRO A 132 -11.11 2.97 25.60
N CYS A 133 -10.95 1.65 25.58
CA CYS A 133 -11.71 0.78 24.70
C CYS A 133 -12.80 0.06 25.50
N PHE A 134 -14.05 0.14 25.04
CA PHE A 134 -15.19 -0.53 25.68
C PHE A 134 -15.36 -1.96 25.18
N GLN A 135 -15.13 -2.18 23.88
CA GLN A 135 -15.14 -3.49 23.22
C GLN A 135 -13.83 -3.67 22.46
N CYS A 136 -12.79 -4.09 23.18
CA CYS A 136 -11.44 -4.17 22.66
C CYS A 136 -11.28 -5.41 21.77
N PHE A 137 -10.90 -5.20 20.50
CA PHE A 137 -10.37 -6.27 19.65
C PHE A 137 -9.05 -6.80 20.22
N LYS A 138 -8.84 -8.13 20.15
CA LYS A 138 -7.60 -8.78 20.57
C LYS A 138 -6.46 -8.41 19.63
N GLN A 139 -5.59 -7.52 20.06
CA GLN A 139 -4.38 -7.14 19.33
C GLN A 139 -3.12 -7.45 20.14
N LYS A 140 -2.01 -7.70 19.44
CA LYS A 140 -0.68 -7.86 20.05
C LYS A 140 -0.04 -6.51 20.36
N GLU A 141 -0.26 -5.52 19.49
CA GLU A 141 0.27 -4.17 19.66
C GLU A 141 -0.45 -3.43 20.80
N PRO A 142 0.27 -2.56 21.54
CA PRO A 142 -0.33 -1.77 22.60
C PRO A 142 -1.38 -0.79 22.05
N LEU A 143 -2.41 -0.54 22.84
CA LEU A 143 -3.40 0.50 22.58
C LEU A 143 -2.71 1.87 22.50
N PHE A 144 -3.20 2.72 21.59
CA PHE A 144 -2.83 4.14 21.58
C PHE A 144 -3.42 4.87 22.79
#